data_AF-X1LTX7-F1
#
_entry.id   AF-X1LTX7-F1
#
_cell.length_a   1.000
_cell.length_b   1.000
_cell.length_c   1.000
_cell.angle_alpha   90.00
_cell.angle_beta   90.00
_cell.angle_gamma   90.00
#
_symmetry.space_group_name_H-M   'P 1'
#
loop_
_entity.id
_entity.type
_entity.pdbx_description
1 polymer ?
#
loop_
_entity_poly.entity_id
_entity_poly.type
_entity_poly.pdbx_seq_one_letter_code
_entity_poly.pdbx_strand_id
1 'polypeptide(L)'
;MLKELYPKYRDHFLHQFQVFLLGSIMIDCLIRFVKLNGNKDTLSKGWLLAATFHDFAQAIQKYDDWSKTFFKDSLEIGKPESLELKKDYVENTFSSSVEHIISSLGKCFRDFDEEDRIEDYNKIRHFFYHQITDKKNHGLLSSLSLLKRFGGEGEFHTVILPSATAIAIHDDEIWRALNGAMVNSDKIEWITKLCT
;
A
#
# COMPACT_ATOMS: atom_id res chain seq x y z
N MET A 1 -27.69 -0.04 -7.01
CA MET A 1 -26.98 -0.66 -5.87
C MET A 1 -25.75 0.11 -5.40
N LEU A 2 -24.53 -0.06 -5.93
CA LEU A 2 -23.33 0.64 -5.39
C LEU A 2 -23.41 2.19 -5.43
N LYS A 3 -24.02 2.75 -6.49
CA LYS A 3 -24.30 4.20 -6.60
C LYS A 3 -25.33 4.72 -5.60
N GLU A 4 -26.27 3.89 -5.19
CA GLU A 4 -27.32 4.26 -4.21
C GLU A 4 -26.80 4.11 -2.77
N LEU A 5 -25.90 3.15 -2.55
CA LEU A 5 -25.28 2.89 -1.25
C LEU A 5 -24.08 3.82 -0.96
N TYR A 6 -23.42 4.36 -1.98
CA TYR A 6 -22.27 5.26 -1.83
C TYR A 6 -22.27 6.37 -2.90
N PRO A 7 -22.95 7.50 -2.66
CA PRO A 7 -23.09 8.59 -3.65
C PRO A 7 -21.75 9.14 -4.17
N LYS A 8 -20.70 9.05 -3.33
CA LYS A 8 -19.33 9.47 -3.62
C LYS A 8 -18.48 8.44 -4.37
N TYR A 9 -19.01 7.27 -4.72
CA TYR A 9 -18.25 6.26 -5.47
C TYR A 9 -17.80 6.78 -6.84
N ARG A 10 -18.62 7.62 -7.48
CA ARG A 10 -18.25 8.30 -8.73
C ARG A 10 -17.04 9.23 -8.52
N ASP A 11 -16.96 9.86 -7.34
CA ASP A 11 -15.85 10.75 -6.98
C ASP A 11 -14.55 9.96 -6.80
N HIS A 12 -14.63 8.70 -6.33
CA HIS A 12 -13.48 7.81 -6.20
C HIS A 12 -12.83 7.47 -7.54
N PHE A 13 -13.64 7.06 -8.53
CA PHE A 13 -13.13 6.83 -9.89
C PHE A 13 -12.60 8.12 -10.53
N LEU A 14 -13.32 9.23 -10.34
CA LEU A 14 -12.89 10.53 -10.86
C LEU A 14 -11.57 10.97 -10.24
N HIS A 15 -11.37 10.72 -8.94
CA HIS A 15 -10.12 10.97 -8.23
C HIS A 15 -8.97 10.17 -8.85
N GLN A 16 -9.13 8.86 -9.02
CA GLN A 16 -8.12 8.02 -9.66
C GLN A 16 -7.77 8.50 -11.08
N PHE A 17 -8.78 8.92 -11.85
CA PHE A 17 -8.56 9.49 -13.18
C PHE A 17 -7.81 10.84 -13.14
N GLN A 18 -8.13 11.72 -12.20
CA GLN A 18 -7.42 12.99 -12.01
C GLN A 18 -5.96 12.76 -11.60
N VAL A 19 -5.71 11.84 -10.68
CA VAL A 19 -4.35 11.41 -10.30
C VAL A 19 -3.61 10.93 -11.54
N PHE A 20 -4.20 10.01 -12.31
CA PHE A 20 -3.62 9.50 -13.55
C PHE A 20 -3.20 10.62 -14.50
N LEU A 21 -4.11 11.55 -14.83
CA LEU A 21 -3.82 12.67 -15.75
C LEU A 21 -2.68 13.55 -15.25
N LEU A 22 -2.71 13.93 -13.97
CA LEU A 22 -1.67 14.78 -13.39
C LEU A 22 -0.30 14.10 -13.45
N GLY A 23 -0.22 12.83 -13.05
CA GLY A 23 1.05 12.11 -13.08
C GLY A 23 1.56 11.83 -14.49
N SER A 24 0.67 11.66 -15.49
CA SER A 24 1.11 11.57 -16.88
C SER A 24 1.84 12.83 -17.34
N ILE A 25 1.34 14.02 -16.97
CA ILE A 25 2.01 15.30 -17.26
C ILE A 25 3.35 15.37 -16.52
N MET A 26 3.39 14.98 -15.24
CA MET A 26 4.62 14.98 -14.44
C MET A 26 5.68 14.05 -15.05
N ILE A 27 5.32 12.83 -15.44
CA ILE A 27 6.24 11.87 -16.06
C ILE A 27 6.79 12.42 -17.38
N ASP A 28 5.94 12.99 -18.24
CA ASP A 28 6.39 13.61 -19.49
C ASP A 28 7.37 14.77 -19.22
N CYS A 29 7.10 15.60 -18.22
CA CYS A 29 8.02 16.66 -17.79
C CYS A 29 9.36 16.07 -17.28
N LEU A 30 9.33 15.06 -16.41
CA LEU A 30 10.54 14.47 -15.86
C LEU A 30 11.39 13.77 -16.94
N ILE A 31 10.78 13.10 -17.90
CA ILE A 31 11.48 12.51 -19.05
C ILE A 31 12.15 13.59 -19.90
N ARG A 32 11.44 14.70 -20.19
CA ARG A 32 11.94 15.77 -21.06
C ARG A 32 13.03 16.61 -20.41
N PHE A 33 12.86 16.97 -19.13
CA PHE A 33 13.72 17.97 -18.48
C PHE A 33 14.75 17.37 -17.53
N VAL A 34 14.45 16.25 -16.88
CA VAL A 34 15.32 15.64 -15.85
C VAL A 34 16.13 14.46 -16.39
N LYS A 35 15.94 14.09 -17.67
CA LYS A 35 16.60 12.94 -18.32
C LYS A 35 16.46 11.66 -17.48
N LEU A 36 15.26 11.37 -17.00
CA LEU A 36 14.98 10.06 -16.40
C LEU A 36 15.37 8.96 -17.39
N ASN A 37 16.39 8.17 -17.02
CA ASN A 37 16.78 6.99 -17.77
C ASN A 37 15.73 5.91 -17.50
N GLY A 38 14.82 5.71 -18.46
CA GLY A 38 13.79 4.69 -18.36
C GLY A 38 13.07 4.51 -19.69
N ASN A 39 12.59 3.30 -19.96
CA ASN A 39 11.71 3.06 -21.10
C ASN A 39 10.37 3.76 -20.83
N LYS A 40 9.98 4.70 -21.72
CA LYS A 40 8.72 5.45 -21.59
C LYS A 40 7.50 4.54 -21.47
N ASP A 41 7.49 3.41 -22.19
CA ASP A 41 6.39 2.44 -22.14
C ASP A 41 6.28 1.82 -20.75
N THR A 42 7.41 1.35 -20.20
CA THR A 42 7.49 0.79 -18.83
C THR A 42 7.01 1.79 -17.77
N LEU A 43 7.46 3.05 -17.85
CA LEU A 43 7.05 4.10 -16.91
C LEU A 43 5.55 4.40 -17.03
N SER A 44 5.02 4.44 -18.26
CA SER A 44 3.61 4.72 -18.50
C SER A 44 2.71 3.59 -18.02
N LYS A 45 3.10 2.33 -18.28
CA LYS A 45 2.42 1.14 -17.75
C LYS A 45 2.43 1.13 -16.23
N GLY A 46 3.58 1.38 -15.62
CA GLY A 46 3.69 1.40 -14.17
C GLY A 46 2.84 2.49 -13.53
N TRP A 47 2.83 3.68 -14.13
CA TRP A 47 1.98 4.78 -13.69
C TRP A 47 0.49 4.46 -13.83
N LEU A 48 0.08 3.84 -14.94
CA LEU A 48 -1.30 3.41 -15.12
C LEU A 48 -1.74 2.44 -14.02
N LEU A 49 -0.90 1.46 -13.70
CA LEU A 49 -1.18 0.52 -12.60
C LEU A 49 -1.26 1.25 -11.26
N ALA A 50 -0.28 2.09 -10.94
CA ALA A 50 -0.24 2.84 -9.69
C ALA A 50 -1.48 3.72 -9.51
N ALA A 51 -1.81 4.56 -10.50
CA ALA A 51 -2.94 5.47 -10.43
C ALA A 51 -4.29 4.73 -10.34
N THR A 52 -4.43 3.58 -11.00
CA THR A 52 -5.67 2.80 -10.99
C THR A 52 -5.84 2.01 -9.68
N PHE A 53 -4.75 1.49 -9.12
CA PHE A 53 -4.81 0.61 -7.97
C PHE A 53 -4.61 1.31 -6.63
N HIS A 54 -4.00 2.50 -6.54
CA HIS A 54 -3.57 3.08 -5.24
C HIS A 54 -4.65 3.11 -4.16
N ASP A 55 -5.90 3.26 -4.59
CA ASP A 55 -7.07 3.45 -3.75
C ASP A 55 -8.08 2.28 -3.87
N PHE A 56 -7.66 1.14 -4.44
CA PHE A 56 -8.51 -0.02 -4.74
C PHE A 56 -9.14 -0.63 -3.48
N ALA A 57 -8.35 -0.76 -2.41
CA ALA A 57 -8.77 -1.38 -1.16
C ALA A 57 -9.45 -0.40 -0.17
N GLN A 58 -9.79 0.82 -0.61
CA GLN A 58 -10.38 1.83 0.29
C GLN A 58 -11.70 1.37 0.91
N ALA A 59 -12.49 0.58 0.18
CA ALA A 59 -13.73 -0.02 0.71
C ALA A 59 -13.46 -1.02 1.85
N ILE A 60 -12.36 -1.76 1.79
CA ILE A 60 -11.96 -2.72 2.83
C ILE A 60 -11.58 -1.98 4.11
N GLN A 61 -10.82 -0.89 4.00
CA GLN A 61 -10.45 -0.07 5.15
C GLN A 61 -11.67 0.51 5.88
N LYS A 62 -12.67 0.96 5.11
CA LYS A 62 -13.90 1.58 5.65
C LYS A 62 -14.96 0.57 6.11
N TYR A 63 -14.75 -0.72 5.85
CA TYR A 63 -15.78 -1.74 6.04
C TYR A 63 -16.21 -1.88 7.49
N ASP A 64 -15.27 -1.96 8.44
CA ASP A 64 -15.59 -2.18 9.86
C ASP A 64 -16.39 -1.02 10.45
N ASP A 65 -16.02 0.22 10.11
CA ASP A 65 -16.74 1.42 10.56
C ASP A 65 -18.16 1.46 9.98
N TRP A 66 -18.29 1.13 8.70
CA TRP A 66 -19.60 1.01 8.05
C TRP A 66 -20.45 -0.10 8.71
N SER A 67 -19.88 -1.28 8.91
CA SER A 67 -20.55 -2.44 9.53
C SER A 67 -21.02 -2.10 10.93
N LYS A 68 -20.13 -1.54 11.77
CA LYS A 68 -20.44 -1.08 13.12
C LYS A 68 -21.60 -0.10 13.15
N THR A 69 -21.61 0.87 12.23
CA THR A 69 -22.70 1.85 12.12
C THR A 69 -24.01 1.18 11.73
N PHE A 70 -23.98 0.33 10.70
CA PHE A 70 -25.16 -0.39 10.23
C PHE A 70 -25.79 -1.27 11.33
N PHE A 71 -24.99 -2.11 11.99
CA PHE A 71 -25.47 -3.03 13.02
C PHE A 71 -25.98 -2.29 14.27
N LYS A 72 -25.31 -1.20 14.65
CA LYS A 72 -25.75 -0.38 15.78
C LYS A 72 -27.09 0.31 15.47
N ASP A 73 -27.19 0.98 14.33
CA ASP A 73 -28.32 1.87 14.05
C ASP A 73 -29.54 1.12 13.50
N SER A 74 -29.32 0.00 12.82
CA SER A 74 -30.40 -0.78 12.18
C SER A 74 -30.87 -1.96 13.03
N LEU A 75 -30.00 -2.53 13.86
CA LEU A 75 -30.25 -3.80 14.57
C LEU A 75 -29.99 -3.72 16.08
N GLU A 76 -29.57 -2.57 16.61
CA GLU A 76 -29.20 -2.36 18.02
C GLU A 76 -28.11 -3.32 18.53
N ILE A 77 -27.29 -3.85 17.62
CA ILE A 77 -26.17 -4.73 17.96
C ILE A 77 -24.93 -3.87 18.21
N GLY A 78 -24.46 -3.85 19.46
CA GLY A 78 -23.38 -2.94 19.90
C GLY A 78 -21.97 -3.28 19.40
N LYS A 79 -21.69 -4.53 19.01
CA LYS A 79 -20.38 -4.96 18.52
C LYS A 79 -20.50 -6.07 17.47
N PRO A 80 -20.62 -5.75 16.18
CA PRO A 80 -20.41 -6.75 15.13
C PRO A 80 -18.93 -7.19 15.09
N GLU A 81 -18.70 -8.37 14.50
CA GLU A 81 -17.35 -8.86 14.24
C GLU A 81 -16.64 -7.99 13.19
N SER A 82 -15.31 -7.87 13.34
CA SER A 82 -14.43 -7.17 12.39
C SER A 82 -14.11 -8.08 11.20
N LEU A 83 -13.88 -7.49 10.03
CA LEU A 83 -13.46 -8.23 8.84
C LEU A 83 -12.08 -8.87 9.04
N GLU A 84 -12.02 -10.20 8.99
CA GLU A 84 -10.78 -10.98 9.12
C GLU A 84 -10.04 -11.05 7.77
N LEU A 85 -8.88 -10.36 7.65
CA LEU A 85 -8.07 -10.35 6.42
C LEU A 85 -6.88 -11.31 6.44
N LYS A 86 -6.63 -11.97 7.57
CA LYS A 86 -5.42 -12.77 7.80
C LYS A 86 -5.28 -13.91 6.78
N LYS A 87 -6.35 -14.64 6.49
CA LYS A 87 -6.30 -15.77 5.54
C LYS A 87 -5.97 -15.34 4.11
N ASP A 88 -6.49 -14.19 3.70
CA ASP A 88 -6.42 -13.72 2.31
C ASP A 88 -5.13 -12.97 1.96
N TYR A 89 -4.60 -12.21 2.92
CA TYR A 89 -3.44 -11.33 2.73
C TYR A 89 -2.21 -11.77 3.53
N VAL A 90 -2.39 -12.52 4.63
CA VAL A 90 -1.29 -12.94 5.50
C VAL A 90 -0.84 -14.37 5.19
N GLU A 91 -1.70 -15.36 5.38
CA GLU A 91 -1.26 -16.77 5.53
C GLU A 91 -0.64 -17.38 4.26
N ASN A 92 -1.06 -16.94 3.08
CA ASN A 92 -0.67 -17.60 1.82
C ASN A 92 0.25 -16.76 0.90
N THR A 93 0.35 -15.43 1.09
CA THR A 93 1.04 -14.54 0.13
C THR A 93 1.86 -13.41 0.77
N PHE A 94 1.80 -13.26 2.09
CA PHE A 94 2.47 -12.19 2.83
C PHE A 94 3.97 -12.26 2.72
N SER A 95 4.55 -13.42 3.05
CA SER A 95 6.00 -13.62 3.04
C SER A 95 6.64 -13.59 1.65
N SER A 96 5.90 -13.49 0.54
CA SER A 96 6.52 -13.23 -0.76
C SER A 96 6.28 -11.78 -1.19
N SER A 97 5.04 -11.31 -1.11
CA SER A 97 4.66 -9.99 -1.61
C SER A 97 5.20 -8.85 -0.75
N VAL A 98 5.09 -8.96 0.59
CA VAL A 98 5.62 -7.96 1.52
C VAL A 98 7.14 -7.94 1.47
N GLU A 99 7.78 -9.11 1.43
CA GLU A 99 9.24 -9.19 1.33
C GLU A 99 9.76 -8.58 0.02
N HIS A 100 9.04 -8.72 -1.10
CA HIS A 100 9.40 -8.04 -2.34
C HIS A 100 9.30 -6.51 -2.23
N ILE A 101 8.27 -5.97 -1.57
CA ILE A 101 8.12 -4.52 -1.33
C ILE A 101 9.23 -4.01 -0.40
N ILE A 102 9.48 -4.71 0.70
CA ILE A 102 10.54 -4.35 1.64
C ILE A 102 11.91 -4.41 0.93
N SER A 103 12.15 -5.44 0.12
CA SER A 103 13.40 -5.61 -0.63
C SER A 103 13.58 -4.60 -1.76
N SER A 104 12.51 -4.22 -2.48
CA SER A 104 12.57 -3.21 -3.55
C SER A 104 12.98 -1.85 -3.00
N LEU A 105 12.53 -1.54 -1.79
CA LEU A 105 12.90 -0.36 -1.02
C LEU A 105 14.15 -0.58 -0.17
N GLY A 106 14.66 -1.80 -0.09
CA GLY A 106 15.66 -2.23 0.89
C GLY A 106 17.04 -1.63 0.73
N LYS A 107 17.29 -0.82 -0.30
CA LYS A 107 18.46 0.08 -0.30
C LYS A 107 18.40 1.10 0.84
N CYS A 108 17.22 1.37 1.39
CA CYS A 108 16.99 2.20 2.57
C CYS A 108 17.40 1.54 3.90
N PHE A 109 17.74 0.25 3.87
CA PHE A 109 18.15 -0.56 5.03
C PHE A 109 19.65 -0.87 5.06
N ARG A 110 20.45 -0.25 4.17
CA ARG A 110 21.92 -0.44 4.14
C ARG A 110 22.62 0.18 5.35
N ASP A 111 21.94 1.06 6.06
CA ASP A 111 22.47 1.78 7.23
C ASP A 111 22.19 1.05 8.56
N PHE A 112 21.70 -0.19 8.53
CA PHE A 112 21.62 -1.00 9.76
C PHE A 112 22.98 -1.59 10.11
N ASP A 113 23.34 -1.48 11.39
CA ASP A 113 24.46 -2.20 11.99
C ASP A 113 24.26 -3.71 11.80
N GLU A 114 25.33 -4.43 11.47
CA GLU A 114 25.25 -5.86 11.09
C GLU A 114 24.66 -6.75 12.18
N GLU A 115 24.78 -6.34 13.46
CA GLU A 115 24.29 -7.10 14.62
C GLU A 115 22.76 -6.96 14.84
N ASP A 116 22.13 -5.83 14.46
CA ASP A 116 20.71 -5.54 14.75
C ASP A 116 19.76 -5.73 13.54
N ARG A 117 20.30 -6.02 12.35
CA ARG A 117 19.52 -6.14 11.09
C ARG A 117 18.33 -7.08 11.17
N ILE A 118 18.47 -8.22 11.85
CA ILE A 118 17.40 -9.24 11.92
C ILE A 118 16.24 -8.74 12.79
N GLU A 119 16.54 -8.09 13.90
CA GLU A 119 15.53 -7.61 14.82
C GLU A 119 14.70 -6.49 14.18
N ASP A 120 15.37 -5.52 13.56
CA ASP A 120 14.70 -4.39 12.90
C ASP A 120 13.87 -4.82 11.69
N TYR A 121 14.38 -5.80 10.94
CA TYR A 121 13.61 -6.44 9.87
C TYR A 121 12.31 -7.06 10.40
N ASN A 122 12.38 -7.79 11.52
CA ASN A 122 11.20 -8.40 12.12
C ASN A 122 10.21 -7.35 12.65
N LYS A 123 10.68 -6.23 13.20
CA LYS A 123 9.82 -5.11 13.61
C LYS A 123 9.07 -4.51 12.43
N ILE A 124 9.72 -4.32 11.28
CA ILE A 124 9.07 -3.85 10.05
C ILE A 124 8.05 -4.87 9.55
N ARG A 125 8.37 -6.16 9.54
CA ARG A 125 7.39 -7.20 9.16
C ARG A 125 6.17 -7.19 10.07
N HIS A 126 6.38 -7.03 11.37
CA HIS A 126 5.29 -6.92 12.34
C HIS A 126 4.44 -5.67 12.10
N PHE A 127 5.06 -4.54 11.78
CA PHE A 127 4.36 -3.33 11.37
C PHE A 127 3.47 -3.57 10.14
N PHE A 128 4.01 -4.19 9.08
CA PHE A 128 3.22 -4.52 7.90
C PHE A 128 2.06 -5.47 8.20
N TYR A 129 2.28 -6.44 9.09
CA TYR A 129 1.22 -7.33 9.56
C TYR A 129 0.07 -6.54 10.18
N HIS A 130 0.38 -5.68 11.15
CA HIS A 130 -0.60 -4.83 11.83
C HIS A 130 -1.32 -3.87 10.86
N GLN A 131 -0.59 -3.30 9.89
CA GLN A 131 -1.18 -2.45 8.86
C GLN A 131 -2.19 -3.20 7.98
N ILE A 132 -1.99 -4.51 7.74
CA ILE A 132 -2.94 -5.35 7.00
C ILE A 132 -4.13 -5.77 7.86
N THR A 133 -3.88 -6.31 9.05
CA THR A 133 -4.92 -6.97 9.87
C THR A 133 -5.81 -5.98 10.61
N ASP A 134 -5.18 -5.01 11.26
CA ASP A 134 -5.85 -4.16 12.24
C ASP A 134 -6.22 -2.81 11.61
N LYS A 135 -5.24 -2.12 11.01
CA LYS A 135 -5.49 -0.82 10.35
C LYS A 135 -6.18 -0.96 8.99
N LYS A 136 -6.05 -2.13 8.35
CA LYS A 136 -6.56 -2.41 7.01
C LYS A 136 -6.13 -1.32 6.01
N ASN A 137 -4.86 -0.92 6.07
CA ASN A 137 -4.29 0.18 5.30
C ASN A 137 -4.55 -0.02 3.80
N HIS A 138 -5.35 0.86 3.20
CA HIS A 138 -5.78 0.72 1.81
C HIS A 138 -4.62 0.78 0.82
N GLY A 139 -3.59 1.59 1.06
CA GLY A 139 -2.41 1.64 0.20
C GLY A 139 -1.66 0.32 0.19
N LEU A 140 -1.37 -0.22 1.38
CA LEU A 140 -0.71 -1.52 1.49
C LEU A 140 -1.56 -2.66 0.92
N LEU A 141 -2.85 -2.73 1.26
CA LEU A 141 -3.76 -3.76 0.74
C LEU A 141 -3.92 -3.68 -0.78
N SER A 142 -3.96 -2.48 -1.34
CA SER A 142 -4.03 -2.25 -2.79
C SER A 142 -2.74 -2.70 -3.50
N SER A 143 -1.59 -2.40 -2.90
CA SER A 143 -0.29 -2.86 -3.38
C SER A 143 -0.22 -4.39 -3.43
N LEU A 144 -0.61 -5.05 -2.32
CA LEU A 144 -0.63 -6.50 -2.24
C LEU A 144 -1.65 -7.12 -3.20
N SER A 145 -2.79 -6.48 -3.42
CA SER A 145 -3.79 -6.90 -4.41
C SER A 145 -3.22 -6.89 -5.82
N LEU A 146 -2.44 -5.85 -6.17
CA LEU A 146 -1.75 -5.77 -7.46
C LEU A 146 -0.74 -6.91 -7.63
N LEU A 147 0.10 -7.14 -6.60
CA LEU A 147 1.09 -8.23 -6.62
C LEU A 147 0.43 -9.61 -6.71
N LYS A 148 -0.65 -9.85 -5.96
CA LYS A 148 -1.40 -11.12 -6.02
C LYS A 148 -2.03 -11.34 -7.39
N ARG A 149 -2.50 -10.26 -8.04
CA ARG A 149 -3.19 -10.37 -9.33
C ARG A 149 -2.24 -10.56 -10.51
N PHE A 150 -1.09 -9.88 -10.50
CA PHE A 150 -0.18 -9.80 -11.64
C PHE A 150 1.23 -10.33 -11.35
N GLY A 151 1.53 -10.78 -10.12
CA GLY A 151 2.87 -11.19 -9.72
C GLY A 151 3.45 -12.40 -10.47
N GLY A 152 2.59 -13.21 -11.11
CA GLY A 152 2.99 -14.31 -11.98
C GLY A 152 3.15 -13.94 -13.46
N GLU A 153 2.91 -12.69 -13.83
CA GLU A 153 2.98 -12.22 -15.22
C GLU A 153 4.40 -11.81 -15.63
N GLY A 154 4.61 -11.64 -16.93
CA GLY A 154 5.81 -10.94 -17.44
C GLY A 154 5.91 -9.52 -16.89
N GLU A 155 7.12 -8.96 -16.83
CA GLU A 155 7.39 -7.59 -16.34
C GLU A 155 7.31 -7.38 -14.80
N PHE A 156 7.38 -8.47 -14.00
CA PHE A 156 7.32 -8.38 -12.53
C PHE A 156 8.27 -7.32 -11.94
N HIS A 157 9.56 -7.41 -12.24
CA HIS A 157 10.57 -6.51 -11.67
C HIS A 157 10.61 -5.11 -12.31
N THR A 158 10.07 -4.96 -13.52
CA THR A 158 10.20 -3.72 -14.31
C THR A 158 8.97 -2.82 -14.23
N VAL A 159 7.78 -3.40 -14.07
CA VAL A 159 6.51 -2.67 -14.05
C VAL A 159 5.74 -2.96 -12.76
N ILE A 160 5.47 -4.23 -12.45
CA ILE A 160 4.49 -4.60 -11.41
C ILE A 160 5.02 -4.27 -10.02
N LEU A 161 6.21 -4.76 -9.67
CA LEU A 161 6.81 -4.51 -8.36
C LEU A 161 7.08 -3.03 -8.09
N PRO A 162 7.65 -2.23 -9.03
CA PRO A 162 7.76 -0.78 -8.85
C PRO A 162 6.41 -0.10 -8.63
N SER A 163 5.37 -0.50 -9.35
CA SER A 163 4.02 0.07 -9.20
C SER A 163 3.41 -0.27 -7.85
N ALA A 164 3.48 -1.55 -7.44
CA ALA A 164 3.03 -1.99 -6.13
C ALA A 164 3.78 -1.26 -5.02
N THR A 165 5.09 -1.09 -5.17
CA THR A 165 5.93 -0.36 -4.22
C THR A 165 5.48 1.10 -4.11
N ALA A 166 5.29 1.79 -5.24
CA ALA A 166 4.80 3.17 -5.28
C ALA A 166 3.41 3.30 -4.62
N ILE A 167 2.52 2.34 -4.84
CA ILE A 167 1.23 2.28 -4.16
C ILE A 167 1.41 2.08 -2.66
N ALA A 168 2.29 1.20 -2.19
CA ALA A 168 2.46 1.00 -0.75
C ALA A 168 2.93 2.28 -0.05
N ILE A 169 3.93 2.96 -0.61
CA ILE A 169 4.54 4.16 0.00
C ILE A 169 3.78 5.46 -0.22
N HIS A 170 2.65 5.44 -0.94
CA HIS A 170 1.82 6.64 -1.06
C HIS A 170 1.15 7.00 0.28
N ASP A 171 1.02 6.02 1.16
CA ASP A 171 0.57 6.20 2.52
C ASP A 171 1.74 6.65 3.41
N ASP A 172 1.51 7.74 4.15
CA ASP A 172 2.53 8.39 4.98
C ASP A 172 3.13 7.45 6.04
N GLU A 173 2.32 6.56 6.62
CA GLU A 173 2.82 5.65 7.66
C GLU A 173 3.79 4.63 7.07
N ILE A 174 3.44 4.08 5.90
CA ILE A 174 4.28 3.13 5.17
C ILE A 174 5.56 3.82 4.68
N TRP A 175 5.46 5.02 4.11
CA TRP A 175 6.62 5.81 3.70
C TRP A 175 7.59 6.06 4.86
N ARG A 176 7.07 6.51 6.02
CA ARG A 176 7.89 6.79 7.20
C ARG A 176 8.61 5.54 7.71
N ALA A 177 7.92 4.40 7.76
CA ALA A 177 8.50 3.13 8.17
C ALA A 177 9.67 2.68 7.27
N LEU A 178 9.56 2.89 5.96
CA LEU A 178 10.51 2.35 4.99
C LEU A 178 11.60 3.32 4.54
N ASN A 179 11.31 4.61 4.46
CA ASN A 179 12.18 5.58 3.78
C ASN A 179 12.03 7.02 4.26
N GLY A 180 11.32 7.27 5.36
CA GLY A 180 11.22 8.62 5.95
C GLY A 180 12.60 9.19 6.30
N ALA A 181 12.73 10.52 6.30
CA ALA A 181 13.95 11.25 6.69
C ALA A 181 14.33 11.13 8.20
N MET A 182 13.74 10.16 8.90
CA MET A 182 14.00 9.86 10.31
C MET A 182 15.25 8.99 10.44
N VAL A 183 16.01 9.21 11.52
CA VAL A 183 17.11 8.31 11.91
C VAL A 183 16.53 6.94 12.28
N ASN A 184 17.27 5.85 12.03
CA ASN A 184 16.75 4.48 12.15
C ASN A 184 16.22 4.14 13.56
N SER A 185 16.90 4.59 14.62
CA SER A 185 16.44 4.45 16.01
C SER A 185 15.03 5.02 16.22
N ASP A 186 14.78 6.20 15.65
CA ASP A 186 13.53 6.93 15.81
C ASP A 186 12.42 6.27 14.99
N LYS A 187 12.76 5.67 13.84
CA LYS A 187 11.82 4.88 13.03
C LYS A 187 11.33 3.66 13.80
N ILE A 188 12.23 2.93 14.43
CA ILE A 188 11.91 1.72 15.18
C ILE A 188 11.02 2.07 16.38
N GLU A 189 11.40 3.07 17.17
CA GLU A 189 10.60 3.51 18.31
C GLU A 189 9.20 3.97 17.85
N TRP A 190 9.13 4.70 16.73
CA TRP A 190 7.87 5.14 16.15
C TRP A 190 7.01 3.97 15.68
N ILE A 191 7.59 2.98 15.00
CA ILE A 191 6.91 1.74 14.59
C ILE A 191 6.35 1.01 15.81
N THR A 192 7.16 0.83 16.86
CA THR A 192 6.73 0.12 18.06
C THR A 192 5.55 0.81 18.73
N LYS A 193 5.53 2.15 18.79
CA LYS A 193 4.39 2.92 19.32
C LYS A 193 3.11 2.77 18.51
N LEU A 194 3.21 2.49 17.21
CA LEU A 194 2.03 2.30 16.34
C LEU A 194 1.41 0.90 16.43
N CYS A 195 2.18 -0.08 16.88
CA CYS A 195 1.76 -1.48 17.01
C CYS A 195 1.25 -1.84 18.43
N THR A 196 1.35 -0.92 19.40
CA THR A 196 0.84 -1.05 20.78
C THR A 196 -0.50 -0.35 20.96
#